data_AF-A9GSJ9-F1
#
_entry.id   AF-A9GSJ9-F1
#
_cell.length_a   1.000
_cell.length_b   1.000
_cell.length_c   1.000
_cell.angle_alpha   90.00
_cell.angle_beta   90.00
_cell.angle_gamma   90.00
#
_symmetry.space_group_name_H-M   'P 1'
#
loop_
_entity.id
_entity.type
_entity.pdbx_description
1 polymer ?
#
loop_
_entity_poly.entity_id
_entity_poly.type
_entity_poly.pdbx_seq_one_letter_code
_entity_poly.pdbx_strand_id
1 'polypeptide(L)'
;MGGNKDKKARAKDAKAEKKAGAKADKRDGAKAGKSDDVKAGKSDDVKAAKAGKKEARSARKRDRAGVEPAALIAEARKDAFTDEAPERAFAHFRPLAERVPAADLPVFTGQPLLMRANVRAALDALEPHLPAAVSALREPRLKEVFELPALVMALDFSAARVPVATLSAGEIDRMLAEGAPWRELMLSYLEVASHPLLGLLPRERVAAVRAGSGKLDKARDFVALPGLFAEFSGALAGKHPFPADRLDLLATLGGALVQQVRPGNAAAAVPKRTEEAILRDRIAALVAERYDHLQVLAAVALGKRKADELLPALPRRGRARQQRGGCGAGGGAGGDAVRDHGRRAGRDRGRMTC
;
A
#
# COMPACT_ATOMS: atom_id res chain seq x y z
N MET A 1 -17.49 -4.80 64.00
CA MET A 1 -17.07 -3.38 63.94
C MET A 1 -16.19 -3.25 62.70
N GLY A 2 -16.71 -2.89 61.53
CA GLY A 2 -17.03 -1.51 61.11
C GLY A 2 -15.74 -0.85 60.58
N GLY A 3 -15.57 -0.38 59.35
CA GLY A 3 -16.48 -0.22 58.22
C GLY A 3 -15.67 -0.05 56.93
N ASN A 4 -16.21 -0.59 55.84
CA ASN A 4 -15.69 -0.45 54.48
C ASN A 4 -16.88 -0.05 53.60
N LYS A 5 -17.11 1.25 53.43
CA LYS A 5 -18.09 1.90 52.54
C LYS A 5 -17.86 3.40 52.72
N ASP A 6 -17.09 4.05 51.84
CA ASP A 6 -17.11 5.51 51.58
C ASP A 6 -16.03 5.97 50.58
N LYS A 7 -15.89 5.28 49.44
CA LYS A 7 -15.06 5.77 48.31
C LYS A 7 -15.76 5.78 46.96
N LYS A 8 -17.09 5.61 46.92
CA LYS A 8 -17.88 5.55 45.67
C LYS A 8 -18.85 6.72 45.45
N ALA A 9 -18.64 7.87 46.12
CA ALA A 9 -19.54 9.02 46.03
C ALA A 9 -18.81 10.37 45.89
N ARG A 10 -17.82 10.48 44.99
CA ARG A 10 -17.23 11.77 44.55
C ARG A 10 -16.90 11.79 43.06
N ALA A 11 -17.90 11.51 42.22
CA ALA A 11 -17.77 11.55 40.76
C ALA A 11 -18.98 12.19 40.06
N LYS A 12 -19.74 13.09 40.71
CA LYS A 12 -20.93 13.70 40.09
C LYS A 12 -21.12 15.22 40.21
N ASP A 13 -20.23 15.96 40.87
CA ASP A 13 -20.39 17.42 41.02
C ASP A 13 -19.21 18.19 40.43
N ALA A 14 -19.16 18.27 39.10
CA ALA A 14 -18.28 19.20 38.37
C ALA A 14 -18.83 19.58 36.98
N LYS A 15 -20.17 19.51 36.81
CA LYS A 15 -20.83 19.81 35.53
C LYS A 15 -22.12 20.60 35.75
N ALA A 16 -22.01 21.76 36.39
CA ALA A 16 -23.07 22.75 36.43
C ALA A 16 -22.51 24.09 36.93
N GLU A 17 -21.87 24.88 36.06
CA GLU A 17 -21.78 26.35 36.18
C GLU A 17 -21.01 26.95 34.99
N LYS A 18 -21.70 27.14 33.85
CA LYS A 18 -21.43 28.19 32.85
C LYS A 18 -22.51 28.18 31.78
N LYS A 19 -23.70 28.67 32.14
CA LYS A 19 -24.75 29.12 31.22
C LYS A 19 -25.61 30.17 31.92
N ALA A 20 -25.27 31.44 31.75
CA ALA A 20 -26.19 32.56 31.94
C ALA A 20 -25.67 33.80 31.20
N GLY A 21 -26.55 34.46 30.44
CA GLY A 21 -26.32 35.70 29.68
C GLY A 21 -25.84 35.45 28.24
N ALA A 22 -26.53 35.80 27.16
CA ALA A 22 -27.65 36.72 26.99
C ALA A 22 -28.52 36.29 25.79
N LYS A 23 -29.83 36.53 25.89
CA LYS A 23 -30.83 36.33 24.84
C LYS A 23 -31.84 37.48 24.96
N ALA A 24 -31.94 38.31 23.93
CA ALA A 24 -33.02 39.23 23.52
C ALA A 24 -32.36 40.24 22.56
N ASP A 25 -32.87 40.58 21.37
CA ASP A 25 -34.28 40.79 21.04
C ASP A 25 -34.58 40.65 19.52
N LYS A 26 -35.89 40.44 19.25
CA LYS A 26 -36.76 40.70 18.07
C LYS A 26 -36.16 41.03 16.69
N ARG A 27 -36.52 40.34 15.59
CA ARG A 27 -37.82 40.18 14.85
C ARG A 27 -38.37 41.44 14.16
N ASP A 28 -38.92 41.17 12.97
CA ASP A 28 -39.72 41.99 12.03
C ASP A 28 -38.88 42.73 10.98
N GLY A 29 -39.15 42.71 9.67
CA GLY A 29 -40.23 42.16 8.86
C GLY A 29 -40.17 42.83 7.47
N ALA A 30 -40.99 42.34 6.55
CA ALA A 30 -41.44 42.99 5.31
C ALA A 30 -40.60 42.96 4.02
N LYS A 31 -41.21 42.27 3.06
CA LYS A 31 -41.16 42.33 1.59
C LYS A 31 -41.35 43.75 1.00
N ALA A 32 -40.91 43.82 -0.26
CA ALA A 32 -41.41 44.61 -1.40
C ALA A 32 -40.73 45.96 -1.68
N GLY A 33 -40.20 46.09 -2.90
CA GLY A 33 -39.65 47.34 -3.42
C GLY A 33 -38.87 47.15 -4.71
N LYS A 34 -39.61 47.09 -5.83
CA LYS A 34 -39.14 47.15 -7.21
C LYS A 34 -38.38 48.46 -7.46
N SER A 35 -37.22 48.41 -8.13
CA SER A 35 -36.76 49.51 -8.97
C SER A 35 -35.95 48.97 -10.15
N ASP A 36 -36.40 49.39 -11.32
CA ASP A 36 -35.78 49.25 -12.63
C ASP A 36 -34.58 50.20 -12.75
N ASP A 37 -33.77 49.97 -13.80
CA ASP A 37 -32.69 50.82 -14.34
C ASP A 37 -31.35 50.87 -13.58
N VAL A 38 -30.33 50.18 -14.10
CA VAL A 38 -29.20 50.78 -14.84
C VAL A 38 -28.46 49.67 -15.61
N LYS A 39 -28.63 49.69 -16.93
CA LYS A 39 -27.82 48.96 -17.92
C LYS A 39 -26.89 49.98 -18.57
N ALA A 40 -25.57 49.86 -18.40
CA ALA A 40 -24.56 50.17 -19.42
C ALA A 40 -23.14 50.05 -18.85
N GLY A 41 -22.24 49.40 -19.60
CA GLY A 41 -20.80 49.69 -19.51
C GLY A 41 -19.90 48.66 -18.84
N LYS A 42 -19.90 47.39 -19.30
CA LYS A 42 -18.74 46.50 -19.13
C LYS A 42 -18.80 45.28 -20.06
N SER A 43 -18.73 45.51 -21.37
CA SER A 43 -18.80 44.41 -22.36
C SER A 43 -17.64 44.35 -23.37
N ASP A 44 -16.67 45.28 -23.32
CA ASP A 44 -15.63 45.33 -24.36
C ASP A 44 -14.26 44.77 -23.92
N ASP A 45 -13.85 44.96 -22.65
CA ASP A 45 -12.55 44.44 -22.16
C ASP A 45 -12.49 42.91 -22.04
N VAL A 46 -13.60 42.27 -21.70
CA VAL A 46 -13.66 40.79 -21.62
C VAL A 46 -13.67 40.15 -23.02
N LYS A 47 -14.09 40.90 -24.05
CA LYS A 47 -14.14 40.44 -25.43
C LYS A 47 -12.77 40.55 -26.11
N ALA A 48 -12.00 41.61 -25.81
CA ALA A 48 -10.61 41.78 -26.27
C ALA A 48 -9.66 40.73 -25.66
N ALA A 49 -9.77 40.41 -24.37
CA ALA A 49 -8.96 39.37 -23.72
C ALA A 49 -9.27 37.95 -24.22
N LYS A 50 -10.51 37.68 -24.66
CA LYS A 50 -10.88 36.40 -25.31
C LYS A 50 -10.42 36.32 -26.77
N ALA A 51 -10.34 37.44 -27.49
CA ALA A 51 -9.85 37.50 -28.86
C ALA A 51 -8.34 37.22 -28.94
N GLY A 52 -7.52 37.88 -28.09
CA GLY A 52 -6.07 37.66 -28.06
C GLY A 52 -5.67 36.22 -27.66
N LYS A 53 -6.43 35.57 -26.77
CA LYS A 53 -6.20 34.16 -26.40
C LYS A 53 -6.62 33.17 -27.49
N LYS A 54 -7.56 33.56 -28.36
CA LYS A 54 -8.03 32.77 -29.51
C LYS A 54 -7.05 32.90 -30.68
N GLU A 55 -6.49 34.08 -30.90
CA GLU A 55 -5.45 34.33 -31.91
C GLU A 55 -4.13 33.66 -31.56
N ALA A 56 -3.65 33.76 -30.31
CA ALA A 56 -2.46 33.05 -29.84
C ALA A 56 -2.61 31.51 -29.88
N ARG A 57 -3.82 30.98 -29.63
CA ARG A 57 -4.14 29.54 -29.82
C ARG A 57 -4.24 29.16 -31.29
N SER A 58 -4.64 30.07 -32.18
CA SER A 58 -4.73 29.82 -33.63
C SER A 58 -3.37 29.93 -34.33
N ALA A 59 -2.46 30.77 -33.83
CA ALA A 59 -1.09 30.89 -34.29
C ALA A 59 -0.30 29.63 -33.93
N ARG A 60 -0.32 29.18 -32.66
CA ARG A 60 0.29 27.90 -32.25
C ARG A 60 -0.32 26.66 -32.92
N LYS A 61 -1.58 26.72 -33.37
CA LYS A 61 -2.22 25.63 -34.14
C LYS A 61 -1.76 25.62 -35.61
N ARG A 62 -1.41 26.78 -36.17
CA ARG A 62 -0.87 26.91 -37.53
C ARG A 62 0.62 26.57 -37.59
N ASP A 63 1.40 26.90 -36.55
CA ASP A 63 2.85 26.62 -36.52
C ASP A 63 3.21 25.13 -36.37
N ARG A 64 2.31 24.30 -35.82
CA ARG A 64 2.53 22.85 -35.65
C ARG A 64 1.95 21.97 -36.75
N ALA A 65 1.16 22.54 -37.66
CA ALA A 65 0.53 21.77 -38.73
C ALA A 65 1.52 21.29 -39.82
N GLY A 66 2.78 21.68 -39.75
CA GLY A 66 3.85 21.26 -40.68
C GLY A 66 5.10 20.70 -40.01
N VAL A 67 5.07 20.39 -38.70
CA VAL A 67 6.22 19.76 -38.04
C VAL A 67 6.07 18.25 -38.15
N GLU A 68 7.02 17.62 -38.85
CA GLU A 68 7.10 16.17 -38.98
C GLU A 68 7.10 15.49 -37.59
N PRO A 69 6.22 14.50 -37.32
CA PRO A 69 6.15 13.81 -36.03
C PRO A 69 7.50 13.25 -35.56
N ALA A 70 8.33 12.81 -36.51
CA ALA A 70 9.67 12.32 -36.25
C ALA A 70 10.60 13.40 -35.65
N ALA A 71 10.47 14.66 -36.09
CA ALA A 71 11.26 15.77 -35.55
C ALA A 71 10.86 16.08 -34.10
N LEU A 72 9.56 16.06 -33.78
CA LEU A 72 9.07 16.25 -32.41
C LEU A 72 9.53 15.14 -31.47
N ILE A 73 9.56 13.89 -31.96
CA ILE A 73 10.06 12.75 -31.18
C ILE A 73 11.57 12.91 -30.92
N ALA A 74 12.34 13.25 -31.96
CA ALA A 74 13.79 13.42 -31.84
C ALA A 74 14.17 14.58 -30.91
N GLU A 75 13.47 15.71 -31.00
CA GLU A 75 13.64 16.85 -30.09
C GLU A 75 13.31 16.46 -28.65
N ALA A 76 12.16 15.81 -28.42
CA ALA A 76 11.77 15.37 -27.08
C ALA A 76 12.74 14.36 -26.47
N ARG A 77 13.38 13.49 -27.27
CA ARG A 77 14.44 12.57 -26.80
C ARG A 77 15.70 13.32 -26.39
N LYS A 78 16.11 14.34 -27.15
CA LYS A 78 17.28 15.16 -26.82
C LYS A 78 17.06 15.97 -25.55
N ASP A 79 15.84 16.46 -25.36
CA ASP A 79 15.47 17.28 -24.20
C ASP A 79 15.16 16.48 -22.94
N ALA A 80 14.91 15.18 -23.07
CA ALA A 80 14.59 14.29 -21.97
C ALA A 80 15.84 13.98 -21.14
N PHE A 81 15.69 14.02 -19.82
CA PHE A 81 16.72 13.52 -18.92
C PHE A 81 16.75 11.98 -18.95
N THR A 82 17.83 11.41 -19.50
CA THR A 82 17.99 9.95 -19.68
C THR A 82 19.11 9.34 -18.84
N ASP A 83 19.75 10.11 -17.97
CA ASP A 83 20.83 9.60 -17.11
C ASP A 83 20.26 8.74 -15.99
N GLU A 84 20.48 7.44 -16.10
CA GLU A 84 19.94 6.45 -15.17
C GLU A 84 20.84 6.18 -13.97
N ALA A 85 21.92 6.97 -13.77
CA ALA A 85 22.68 6.91 -12.53
C ALA A 85 21.79 7.30 -11.34
N PRO A 86 21.59 6.42 -10.33
CA PRO A 86 20.58 6.59 -9.28
C PRO A 86 20.62 7.96 -8.59
N GLU A 87 21.82 8.42 -8.24
CA GLU A 87 22.03 9.70 -7.53
C GLU A 87 21.71 10.92 -8.41
N ARG A 88 22.14 10.89 -9.68
CA ARG A 88 21.91 12.01 -10.62
C ARG A 88 20.46 12.09 -11.02
N ALA A 89 19.81 10.95 -11.26
CA ALA A 89 18.37 10.88 -11.47
C ALA A 89 17.60 11.43 -10.27
N PHE A 90 17.96 11.00 -9.06
CA PHE A 90 17.33 11.51 -7.84
C PHE A 90 17.51 13.03 -7.69
N ALA A 91 18.72 13.56 -7.90
CA ALA A 91 18.98 14.99 -7.83
C ALA A 91 18.16 15.79 -8.85
N HIS A 92 17.99 15.26 -10.06
CA HIS A 92 17.19 15.88 -11.11
C HIS A 92 15.69 15.93 -10.76
N PHE A 93 15.10 14.83 -10.29
CA PHE A 93 13.65 14.73 -10.05
C PHE A 93 13.20 15.19 -8.67
N ARG A 94 14.09 15.30 -7.69
CA ARG A 94 13.79 15.81 -6.34
C ARG A 94 13.03 17.16 -6.33
N PRO A 95 13.50 18.23 -7.00
CA PRO A 95 12.79 19.52 -6.97
C PRO A 95 11.41 19.47 -7.62
N LEU A 96 11.17 18.52 -8.54
CA LEU A 96 9.85 18.27 -9.10
C LEU A 96 8.95 17.53 -8.10
N ALA A 97 9.50 16.54 -7.39
CA ALA A 97 8.77 15.77 -6.39
C ALA A 97 8.34 16.63 -5.19
N GLU A 98 9.19 17.54 -4.75
CA GLU A 98 8.89 18.44 -3.63
C GLU A 98 7.69 19.37 -3.88
N ARG A 99 7.36 19.64 -5.15
CA ARG A 99 6.17 20.40 -5.55
C ARG A 99 4.87 19.61 -5.42
N VAL A 100 4.95 18.27 -5.32
CA VAL A 100 3.77 17.42 -5.14
C VAL A 100 3.23 17.61 -3.72
N PRO A 101 1.94 17.96 -3.55
CA PRO A 101 1.33 18.08 -2.23
C PRO A 101 1.51 16.81 -1.40
N ALA A 102 1.88 16.96 -0.13
CA ALA A 102 2.06 15.82 0.76
C ALA A 102 0.73 15.28 1.34
N ALA A 103 -0.34 16.09 1.25
CA ALA A 103 -1.67 15.70 1.72
C ALA A 103 -2.21 14.52 0.88
N ASP A 104 -2.73 13.50 1.56
CA ASP A 104 -3.36 12.32 0.96
C ASP A 104 -2.47 11.49 0.01
N LEU A 105 -1.13 11.58 0.14
CA LEU A 105 -0.23 10.76 -0.66
C LEU A 105 -0.39 9.26 -0.34
N PRO A 106 -0.65 8.41 -1.36
CA PRO A 106 -0.66 6.97 -1.16
C PRO A 106 0.74 6.49 -0.77
N VAL A 107 0.80 5.54 0.16
CA VAL A 107 2.07 4.89 0.51
C VAL A 107 2.52 4.06 -0.68
N PHE A 108 3.74 4.29 -1.15
CA PHE A 108 4.33 3.43 -2.17
C PHE A 108 4.65 2.05 -1.58
N THR A 109 4.05 1.01 -2.16
CA THR A 109 4.27 -0.41 -1.78
C THR A 109 4.75 -1.26 -2.95
N GLY A 110 5.16 -0.63 -4.06
CA GLY A 110 5.59 -1.32 -5.27
C GLY A 110 7.07 -1.73 -5.22
N GLN A 111 7.52 -2.44 -6.26
CA GLN A 111 8.93 -2.76 -6.50
C GLN A 111 9.47 -1.86 -7.63
N PRO A 112 10.36 -0.89 -7.36
CA PRO A 112 10.85 0.04 -8.37
C PRO A 112 11.55 -0.64 -9.56
N LEU A 113 12.37 -1.66 -9.30
CA LEU A 113 13.08 -2.39 -10.36
C LEU A 113 12.14 -3.14 -11.31
N LEU A 114 11.09 -3.78 -10.78
CA LEU A 114 10.05 -4.40 -11.60
C LEU A 114 9.32 -3.34 -12.44
N MET A 115 9.02 -2.20 -11.83
CA MET A 115 8.38 -1.09 -12.53
C MET A 115 9.26 -0.54 -13.66
N ARG A 116 10.59 -0.49 -13.48
CA ARG A 116 11.53 -0.07 -14.52
C ARG A 116 11.53 -1.05 -15.71
N ALA A 117 11.57 -2.35 -15.44
CA ALA A 117 11.50 -3.37 -16.48
C ALA A 117 10.20 -3.22 -17.31
N ASN A 118 9.06 -3.05 -16.63
CA ASN A 118 7.77 -2.84 -17.28
C ASN A 118 7.73 -1.54 -18.10
N VAL A 119 8.25 -0.44 -17.57
CA VAL A 119 8.31 0.86 -18.27
C VAL A 119 9.19 0.77 -19.53
N ARG A 120 10.31 0.05 -19.48
CA ARG A 120 11.16 -0.13 -20.67
C ARG A 120 10.46 -0.97 -21.73
N ALA A 121 9.93 -2.14 -21.36
CA ALA A 121 9.17 -2.98 -22.27
C ALA A 121 7.99 -2.23 -22.91
N ALA A 122 7.32 -1.39 -22.12
CA ALA A 122 6.24 -0.52 -22.56
C ALA A 122 6.68 0.52 -23.61
N LEU A 123 7.81 1.20 -23.37
CA LEU A 123 8.36 2.17 -24.31
C LEU A 123 8.80 1.49 -25.60
N ASP A 124 9.47 0.34 -25.51
CA ASP A 124 9.92 -0.44 -26.67
C ASP A 124 8.72 -0.90 -27.53
N ALA A 125 7.64 -1.35 -26.89
CA ALA A 125 6.41 -1.75 -27.58
C ALA A 125 5.66 -0.56 -28.20
N LEU A 126 5.76 0.64 -27.62
CA LEU A 126 5.12 1.85 -28.13
C LEU A 126 5.92 2.48 -29.28
N GLU A 127 7.24 2.26 -29.33
CA GLU A 127 8.17 2.85 -30.30
C GLU A 127 7.65 2.90 -31.74
N PRO A 128 7.23 1.77 -32.37
CA PRO A 128 6.76 1.78 -33.76
C PRO A 128 5.46 2.57 -33.97
N HIS A 129 4.73 2.88 -32.89
CA HIS A 129 3.43 3.56 -32.93
C HIS A 129 3.49 5.02 -32.47
N LEU A 130 4.65 5.50 -32.01
CA LEU A 130 4.84 6.89 -31.56
C LEU A 130 4.47 7.93 -32.63
N PRO A 131 4.83 7.80 -33.92
CA PRO A 131 4.47 8.81 -34.93
C PRO A 131 2.95 8.98 -35.08
N ALA A 132 2.20 7.88 -35.00
CA ALA A 132 0.74 7.91 -35.05
C ALA A 132 0.16 8.60 -33.80
N ALA A 133 0.69 8.28 -32.62
CA ALA A 133 0.28 8.90 -31.36
C ALA A 133 0.52 10.43 -31.35
N VAL A 134 1.70 10.85 -31.82
CA VAL A 134 2.12 12.27 -31.88
C VAL A 134 1.28 13.06 -32.86
N SER A 135 0.94 12.46 -34.01
CA SER A 135 0.08 13.11 -35.02
C SER A 135 -1.34 13.32 -34.50
N ALA A 136 -1.85 12.38 -33.69
CA ALA A 136 -3.20 12.42 -33.15
C ALA A 136 -3.34 13.34 -31.92
N LEU A 137 -2.25 13.56 -31.16
CA LEU A 137 -2.26 14.35 -29.93
C LEU A 137 -1.77 15.77 -30.14
N ARG A 138 -2.51 16.74 -29.59
CA ARG A 138 -2.11 18.15 -29.61
C ARG A 138 -0.86 18.43 -28.75
N GLU A 139 -0.75 17.73 -27.62
CA GLU A 139 0.35 17.86 -26.65
C GLU A 139 0.72 16.46 -26.12
N PRO A 140 1.57 15.70 -26.84
CA PRO A 140 1.86 14.30 -26.50
C PRO A 140 2.76 14.09 -25.27
N ARG A 141 3.19 15.15 -24.55
CA ARG A 141 4.03 15.09 -23.32
C ARG A 141 5.23 14.13 -23.41
N LEU A 142 5.82 14.02 -24.61
CA LEU A 142 6.85 13.01 -24.94
C LEU A 142 8.08 13.07 -24.03
N LYS A 143 8.55 14.27 -23.69
CA LYS A 143 9.68 14.46 -22.79
C LYS A 143 9.47 13.74 -21.46
N GLU A 144 8.31 13.93 -20.85
CA GLU A 144 7.98 13.36 -19.53
C GLU A 144 7.90 11.82 -19.60
N VAL A 145 7.47 11.29 -20.75
CA VAL A 145 7.39 9.85 -21.01
C VAL A 145 8.77 9.24 -21.23
N PHE A 146 9.66 9.90 -21.97
CA PHE A 146 11.03 9.43 -22.17
C PHE A 146 11.90 9.53 -20.90
N GLU A 147 11.55 10.41 -19.97
CA GLU A 147 12.19 10.53 -18.66
C GLU A 147 11.76 9.43 -17.66
N LEU A 148 10.72 8.64 -17.97
CA LEU A 148 10.19 7.63 -17.05
C LEU A 148 11.24 6.63 -16.52
N PRO A 149 12.12 6.04 -17.34
CA PRO A 149 13.14 5.10 -16.84
C PRO A 149 14.06 5.75 -15.80
N ALA A 150 14.53 6.97 -16.05
CA ALA A 150 15.37 7.72 -15.12
C ALA A 150 14.58 8.10 -13.85
N LEU A 151 13.31 8.47 -13.97
CA LEU A 151 12.45 8.75 -12.82
C LEU A 151 12.21 7.51 -11.94
N VAL A 152 12.06 6.32 -12.54
CA VAL A 152 11.97 5.07 -11.77
C VAL A 152 13.29 4.75 -11.06
N MET A 153 14.44 5.09 -11.65
CA MET A 153 15.73 4.99 -10.96
C MET A 153 15.85 5.95 -9.77
N ALA A 154 15.33 7.18 -9.90
CA ALA A 154 15.21 8.09 -8.77
C ALA A 154 14.30 7.53 -7.66
N LEU A 155 13.22 6.85 -8.04
CA LEU A 155 12.34 6.18 -7.08
C LEU A 155 13.05 5.04 -6.36
N ASP A 156 13.79 4.19 -7.08
CA ASP A 156 14.58 3.11 -6.51
C ASP A 156 15.59 3.63 -5.48
N PHE A 157 16.35 4.66 -5.86
CA PHE A 157 17.27 5.34 -4.95
C PHE A 157 16.57 5.93 -3.72
N SER A 158 15.41 6.57 -3.90
CA SER A 158 14.64 7.11 -2.78
C SER A 158 14.08 6.02 -1.87
N ALA A 159 13.67 4.87 -2.42
CA ALA A 159 13.13 3.74 -1.67
C ALA A 159 14.21 3.11 -0.80
N ALA A 160 15.44 3.00 -1.29
CA ALA A 160 16.59 2.48 -0.54
C ALA A 160 16.99 3.39 0.64
N ARG A 161 16.66 4.69 0.60
CA ARG A 161 16.95 5.66 1.67
C ARG A 161 15.91 5.71 2.79
N VAL A 162 14.73 5.12 2.57
CA VAL A 162 13.71 5.05 3.62
C VAL A 162 14.18 4.00 4.64
N PRO A 163 14.29 4.36 5.93
CA PRO A 163 14.61 3.38 6.97
C PRO A 163 13.67 2.19 6.86
N VAL A 164 14.23 0.97 6.93
CA VAL A 164 13.46 -0.28 6.79
C VAL A 164 12.22 -0.18 7.65
N ALA A 165 11.05 -0.34 7.02
CA ALA A 165 9.78 -0.26 7.72
C ALA A 165 9.82 -1.22 8.91
N THR A 166 9.48 -0.72 10.10
CA THR A 166 9.22 -1.57 11.26
C THR A 166 8.27 -2.67 10.83
N LEU A 167 8.64 -3.93 11.06
CA LEU A 167 7.85 -5.13 10.75
C LEU A 167 6.41 -4.86 11.17
N SER A 168 5.48 -5.04 10.23
CA SER A 168 4.07 -4.95 10.52
C SER A 168 3.66 -6.01 11.55
N ALA A 169 2.55 -5.78 12.26
CA ALA A 169 2.04 -6.76 13.22
C ALA A 169 1.84 -8.15 12.58
N GLY A 170 1.41 -8.21 11.32
CA GLY A 170 1.24 -9.46 10.58
C GLY A 170 2.55 -10.15 10.21
N GLU A 171 3.61 -9.38 9.89
CA GLU A 171 4.95 -9.94 9.65
C GLU A 171 5.57 -10.47 10.94
N ILE A 172 5.41 -9.75 12.06
CA ILE A 172 5.82 -10.21 13.39
C ILE A 172 5.12 -11.53 13.73
N ASP A 173 3.79 -11.60 13.54
CA ASP A 173 3.02 -12.81 13.84
C ASP A 173 3.41 -13.98 12.92
N ARG A 174 3.71 -13.71 11.65
CA ARG A 174 4.21 -14.72 10.71
C ARG A 174 5.57 -15.27 11.12
N MET A 175 6.52 -14.41 11.48
CA MET A 175 7.86 -14.82 11.92
C MET A 175 7.79 -15.60 13.24
N LEU A 176 6.91 -15.20 14.17
CA LEU A 176 6.65 -15.96 15.40
C LEU A 176 6.02 -17.33 15.10
N ALA A 177 5.08 -17.40 14.16
CA ALA A 177 4.44 -18.65 13.76
C ALA A 177 5.42 -19.60 13.06
N GLU A 178 6.38 -19.08 12.29
CA GLU A 178 7.41 -19.86 11.60
C GLU A 178 8.40 -20.50 12.58
N GLY A 179 8.86 -19.75 13.59
CA GLY A 179 9.80 -20.27 14.59
C GLY A 179 9.14 -21.08 15.71
N ALA A 180 7.83 -20.95 15.93
CA ALA A 180 7.14 -21.58 17.06
C ALA A 180 7.26 -23.12 17.10
N PRO A 181 7.07 -23.87 16.00
CA PRO A 181 7.24 -25.33 16.01
C PRO A 181 8.65 -25.76 16.40
N TRP A 182 9.66 -25.03 15.92
CA TRP A 182 11.07 -25.31 16.23
C TRP A 182 11.40 -25.00 17.69
N ARG A 183 10.87 -23.91 18.23
CA ARG A 183 11.00 -23.58 19.66
C ARG A 183 10.46 -24.70 20.54
N GLU A 184 9.24 -25.16 20.31
CA GLU A 184 8.62 -26.21 21.14
C GLU A 184 9.39 -27.53 21.06
N LEU A 185 9.82 -27.92 19.86
CA LEU A 185 10.59 -29.14 19.66
C LEU A 185 11.97 -29.08 20.33
N MET A 186 12.69 -27.96 20.16
CA MET A 186 14.01 -27.76 20.76
C MET A 186 13.93 -27.66 22.29
N LEU A 187 12.92 -26.96 22.83
CA LEU A 187 12.72 -26.90 24.27
C LEU A 187 12.41 -28.28 24.86
N SER A 188 11.53 -29.05 24.22
CA SER A 188 11.20 -30.41 24.69
C SER A 188 12.43 -31.30 24.75
N TYR A 189 13.30 -31.22 23.73
CA TYR A 189 14.58 -31.93 23.73
C TYR A 189 15.52 -31.44 24.83
N LEU A 190 15.69 -30.12 24.98
CA LEU A 190 16.58 -29.54 25.99
C LEU A 190 16.12 -29.86 27.41
N GLU A 191 14.81 -29.99 27.66
CA GLU A 191 14.27 -30.45 28.94
C GLU A 191 14.71 -31.88 29.26
N VAL A 192 14.61 -32.79 28.29
CA VAL A 192 15.11 -34.16 28.42
C VAL A 192 16.61 -34.14 28.67
N ALA A 193 17.38 -33.44 27.84
CA ALA A 193 18.83 -33.36 27.95
C ALA A 193 19.31 -32.71 29.27
N SER A 194 18.50 -31.82 29.87
CA SER A 194 18.76 -31.20 31.17
C SER A 194 18.34 -32.05 32.37
N HIS A 195 17.71 -33.21 32.15
CA HIS A 195 17.27 -34.09 33.22
C HIS A 195 18.47 -34.54 34.06
N PRO A 196 18.36 -34.63 35.41
CA PRO A 196 19.49 -34.99 36.28
C PRO A 196 20.20 -36.30 35.94
N LEU A 197 19.49 -37.24 35.30
CA LEU A 197 20.06 -38.51 34.84
C LEU A 197 20.95 -38.38 33.59
N LEU A 198 20.71 -37.36 32.74
CA LEU A 198 21.52 -37.10 31.56
C LEU A 198 22.56 -35.99 31.80
N GLY A 199 22.19 -34.96 32.56
CA GLY A 199 23.10 -33.91 33.05
C GLY A 199 23.82 -33.13 31.95
N LEU A 200 23.29 -33.07 30.72
CA LEU A 200 24.01 -32.49 29.58
C LEU A 200 24.01 -30.96 29.60
N LEU A 201 23.06 -30.33 30.28
CA LEU A 201 22.96 -28.88 30.42
C LEU A 201 22.22 -28.45 31.71
N PRO A 202 22.42 -27.21 32.18
CA PRO A 202 21.76 -26.72 33.39
C PRO A 202 20.25 -26.60 33.23
N ARG A 203 19.49 -27.35 34.04
CA ARG A 203 18.01 -27.34 34.05
C ARG A 203 17.42 -25.95 34.29
N GLU A 204 18.05 -25.15 35.14
CA GLU A 204 17.59 -23.80 35.45
C GLU A 204 17.59 -22.89 34.23
N ARG A 205 18.58 -23.03 33.33
CA ARG A 205 18.64 -22.25 32.09
C ARG A 205 17.53 -22.63 31.12
N VAL A 206 17.24 -23.92 30.97
CA VAL A 206 16.13 -24.37 30.12
C VAL A 206 14.78 -23.90 30.66
N ALA A 207 14.59 -24.00 31.98
CA ALA A 207 13.38 -23.54 32.64
C ALA A 207 13.18 -22.02 32.49
N ALA A 208 14.26 -21.23 32.56
CA ALA A 208 14.21 -19.78 32.37
C ALA A 208 13.75 -19.40 30.95
N VAL A 209 14.17 -20.14 29.92
CA VAL A 209 13.69 -19.94 28.54
C VAL A 209 12.21 -20.31 28.42
N ARG A 210 11.74 -21.38 29.08
CA ARG A 210 10.33 -21.80 29.00
C ARG A 210 9.35 -20.89 29.75
N ALA A 211 9.79 -20.20 30.81
CA ALA A 211 8.93 -19.37 31.66
C ALA A 211 8.29 -18.18 30.91
N GLY A 212 8.90 -17.75 29.80
CA GLY A 212 8.42 -16.65 28.97
C GLY A 212 7.14 -16.98 28.17
N SER A 213 6.16 -16.08 28.19
CA SER A 213 4.88 -16.27 27.46
C SER A 213 4.53 -15.13 26.50
N GLY A 214 5.22 -13.99 26.57
CA GLY A 214 5.01 -12.85 25.70
C GLY A 214 5.65 -12.99 24.31
N LYS A 215 5.24 -12.15 23.35
CA LYS A 215 5.86 -12.07 22.01
C LYS A 215 7.36 -11.77 22.08
N LEU A 216 7.74 -10.86 23.00
CA LEU A 216 9.14 -10.52 23.23
C LEU A 216 9.91 -11.68 23.85
N ASP A 217 9.28 -12.45 24.74
CA ASP A 217 9.90 -13.62 25.34
C ASP A 217 10.14 -14.70 24.28
N LYS A 218 9.14 -15.00 23.45
CA LYS A 218 9.29 -15.92 22.31
C LYS A 218 10.42 -15.49 21.35
N ALA A 219 10.53 -14.19 21.08
CA ALA A 219 11.62 -13.65 20.27
C ALA A 219 13.00 -13.84 20.93
N ARG A 220 13.08 -13.65 22.26
CA ARG A 220 14.30 -13.91 23.04
C ARG A 220 14.64 -15.39 23.07
N ASP A 221 13.65 -16.28 23.14
CA ASP A 221 13.85 -17.72 23.10
C ASP A 221 14.45 -18.17 21.77
N PHE A 222 14.03 -17.55 20.65
CA PHE A 222 14.61 -17.83 19.33
C PHE A 222 16.10 -17.46 19.24
N VAL A 223 16.58 -16.54 20.10
CA VAL A 223 18.02 -16.24 20.23
C VAL A 223 18.70 -17.15 21.25
N ALA A 224 18.03 -17.41 22.38
CA ALA A 224 18.58 -18.20 23.48
C ALA A 224 18.77 -19.67 23.11
N LEU A 225 17.85 -20.26 22.32
CA LEU A 225 17.91 -21.66 21.94
C LEU A 225 19.15 -21.99 21.09
N PRO A 226 19.41 -21.35 19.94
CA PRO A 226 20.68 -21.53 19.21
C PRO A 226 21.91 -21.24 20.07
N GLY A 227 21.83 -20.24 20.96
CA GLY A 227 22.90 -19.90 21.90
C GLY A 227 23.24 -21.07 22.85
N LEU A 228 22.23 -21.75 23.40
CA LEU A 228 22.43 -22.93 24.26
C LEU A 228 23.04 -24.10 23.48
N PHE A 229 22.63 -24.32 22.23
CA PHE A 229 23.25 -25.36 21.39
C PHE A 229 24.70 -25.04 21.06
N ALA A 230 25.04 -23.77 20.84
CA ALA A 230 26.42 -23.35 20.60
C ALA A 230 27.29 -23.47 21.87
N GLU A 231 26.80 -22.98 23.01
CA GLU A 231 27.51 -22.98 24.30
C GLU A 231 27.77 -24.41 24.81
N PHE A 232 26.78 -25.31 24.68
CA PHE A 232 26.89 -26.70 25.12
C PHE A 232 27.16 -27.67 23.96
N SER A 233 27.71 -27.18 22.86
CA SER A 233 27.98 -27.97 21.65
C SER A 233 28.80 -29.24 21.94
N GLY A 234 29.80 -29.19 22.81
CA GLY A 234 30.59 -30.36 23.20
C GLY A 234 29.76 -31.45 23.91
N ALA A 235 28.79 -31.07 24.74
CA ALA A 235 27.93 -32.01 25.46
C ALA A 235 26.81 -32.57 24.56
N LEU A 236 26.36 -31.77 23.57
CA LEU A 236 25.23 -32.07 22.69
C LEU A 236 25.63 -32.62 21.31
N ALA A 237 26.92 -32.62 20.96
CA ALA A 237 27.44 -33.09 19.68
C ALA A 237 26.97 -34.52 19.38
N GLY A 238 26.34 -34.70 18.22
CA GLY A 238 25.82 -35.99 17.76
C GLY A 238 24.63 -36.55 18.55
N LYS A 239 24.08 -35.79 19.52
CA LYS A 239 22.97 -36.24 20.38
C LYS A 239 21.64 -35.54 20.07
N HIS A 240 21.65 -34.50 19.24
CA HIS A 240 20.43 -33.78 18.86
C HIS A 240 20.09 -34.02 17.37
N PRO A 241 18.80 -34.14 17.03
CA PRO A 241 18.36 -34.34 15.65
C PRO A 241 18.21 -33.03 14.85
N PHE A 242 18.60 -31.88 15.42
CA PHE A 242 18.39 -30.57 14.78
C PHE A 242 19.46 -30.24 13.74
N PRO A 243 19.07 -29.90 12.51
CA PRO A 243 20.01 -29.47 11.48
C PRO A 243 20.41 -28.00 11.69
N ALA A 244 21.62 -27.65 11.22
CA ALA A 244 22.22 -26.34 11.46
C ALA A 244 21.42 -25.18 10.84
N ASP A 245 20.83 -25.39 9.66
CA ASP A 245 19.99 -24.42 8.96
C ASP A 245 18.78 -23.95 9.81
N ARG A 246 18.25 -24.82 10.67
CA ARG A 246 17.13 -24.48 11.56
C ARG A 246 17.57 -23.70 12.80
N LEU A 247 18.77 -23.95 13.29
CA LEU A 247 19.38 -23.15 14.36
C LEU A 247 19.70 -21.74 13.85
N ASP A 248 20.25 -21.63 12.64
CA ASP A 248 20.54 -20.36 11.98
C ASP A 248 19.26 -19.57 11.65
N LEU A 249 18.21 -20.27 11.19
CA LEU A 249 16.90 -19.68 10.97
C LEU A 249 16.34 -19.05 12.26
N LEU A 250 16.35 -19.80 13.37
CA LEU A 250 15.87 -19.30 14.66
C LEU A 250 16.70 -18.09 15.13
N ALA A 251 18.03 -18.15 15.02
CA ALA A 251 18.88 -17.02 15.38
C ALA A 251 18.56 -15.77 14.54
N THR A 252 18.32 -15.94 13.24
CA THR A 252 17.95 -14.86 12.31
C THR A 252 16.58 -14.27 12.66
N LEU A 253 15.56 -15.12 12.85
CA LEU A 253 14.21 -14.71 13.23
C LEU A 253 14.20 -14.00 14.58
N GLY A 254 14.89 -14.57 15.58
CA GLY A 254 15.01 -14.01 16.92
C GLY A 254 15.70 -12.65 16.92
N GLY A 255 16.82 -12.50 16.23
CA GLY A 255 17.53 -11.24 16.09
C GLY A 255 16.66 -10.13 15.47
N ALA A 256 15.95 -10.46 14.39
CA ALA A 256 15.04 -9.54 13.74
C ALA A 256 13.84 -9.18 14.63
N LEU A 257 13.28 -10.14 15.37
CA LEU A 257 12.13 -9.93 16.25
C LEU A 257 12.48 -9.15 17.52
N VAL A 258 13.61 -9.44 18.18
CA VAL A 258 14.01 -8.73 19.42
C VAL A 258 14.23 -7.23 19.17
N GLN A 259 14.71 -6.85 17.99
CA GLN A 259 14.88 -5.45 17.62
C GLN A 259 13.56 -4.71 17.35
N GLN A 260 12.47 -5.43 17.05
CA GLN A 260 11.26 -4.85 16.49
C GLN A 260 9.99 -5.10 17.32
N VAL A 261 9.97 -6.14 18.15
CA VAL A 261 8.87 -6.45 19.07
C VAL A 261 8.92 -5.46 20.23
N ARG A 262 7.92 -4.58 20.29
CA ARG A 262 7.77 -3.65 21.42
C ARG A 262 7.34 -4.40 22.70
N PRO A 263 7.83 -3.98 23.89
CA PRO A 263 7.27 -4.45 25.15
C PRO A 263 5.81 -4.00 25.27
N GLY A 264 4.93 -4.90 25.73
CA GLY A 264 3.47 -4.76 25.65
C GLY A 264 2.85 -3.52 26.31
N ASN A 265 3.62 -2.78 27.11
CA ASN A 265 3.18 -1.56 27.81
C ASN A 265 3.67 -0.25 27.16
N ALA A 266 4.37 -0.32 26.02
CA ALA A 266 4.80 0.88 25.32
C ALA A 266 3.60 1.54 24.61
N ALA A 267 3.37 2.83 24.85
CA ALA A 267 2.34 3.60 24.16
C ALA A 267 2.50 3.46 22.64
N ALA A 268 1.40 3.19 21.94
CA ALA A 268 1.40 3.10 20.49
C ALA A 268 1.72 4.48 19.89
N ALA A 269 3.00 4.71 19.57
CA ALA A 269 3.37 5.86 18.76
C ALA A 269 2.68 5.71 17.39
N VAL A 270 1.84 6.70 17.04
CA VAL A 270 1.32 6.82 15.68
C VAL A 270 2.53 6.90 14.75
N PRO A 271 2.68 6.00 13.76
CA PRO A 271 3.85 6.02 12.88
C PRO A 271 3.79 7.30 12.05
N LYS A 272 4.55 8.31 12.47
CA LYS A 272 4.75 9.54 11.69
C LYS A 272 5.64 9.15 10.52
N ARG A 273 5.17 9.38 9.29
CA ARG A 273 5.99 9.15 8.09
C ARG A 273 7.25 10.00 8.19
N THR A 274 8.41 9.40 7.92
CA THR A 274 9.68 10.14 7.84
C THR A 274 9.68 11.03 6.60
N GLU A 275 10.53 12.05 6.58
CA GLU A 275 10.64 12.96 5.44
C GLU A 275 11.08 12.21 4.17
N GLU A 276 11.95 11.20 4.32
CA GLU A 276 12.38 10.31 3.25
C GLU A 276 11.22 9.48 2.70
N ALA A 277 10.33 8.98 3.57
CA ALA A 277 9.15 8.22 3.14
C ALA A 277 8.18 9.12 2.36
N ILE A 278 7.97 10.36 2.80
CA ILE A 278 7.14 11.34 2.09
C ILE A 278 7.75 11.66 0.73
N LEU A 279 9.07 11.87 0.66
CA LEU A 279 9.75 12.16 -0.60
C LEU A 279 9.68 10.98 -1.59
N ARG A 280 9.85 9.74 -1.12
CA ARG A 280 9.62 8.54 -1.94
C ARG A 280 8.19 8.49 -2.47
N ASP A 281 7.20 8.72 -1.61
CA ASP A 281 5.78 8.70 -2.02
C ASP A 281 5.47 9.82 -3.05
N ARG A 282 6.11 10.99 -2.94
CA ARG A 282 6.03 12.07 -3.94
C ARG A 282 6.64 11.68 -5.29
N ILE A 283 7.81 11.04 -5.27
CA ILE A 283 8.46 10.53 -6.49
C ILE A 283 7.58 9.45 -7.13
N ALA A 284 6.99 8.55 -6.32
CA ALA A 284 6.07 7.54 -6.80
C ALA A 284 4.80 8.15 -7.43
N ALA A 285 4.28 9.25 -6.88
CA ALA A 285 3.17 9.98 -7.47
C ALA A 285 3.54 10.59 -8.84
N LEU A 286 4.76 11.15 -8.98
CA LEU A 286 5.26 11.62 -10.28
C LEU A 286 5.40 10.49 -11.30
N VAL A 287 5.88 9.31 -10.88
CA VAL A 287 5.93 8.14 -11.76
C VAL A 287 4.53 7.78 -12.22
N ALA A 288 3.56 7.72 -11.30
CA ALA A 288 2.18 7.38 -11.63
C ALA A 288 1.55 8.40 -12.59
N GLU A 289 1.83 9.70 -12.45
CA GLU A 289 1.36 10.75 -13.37
C GLU A 289 1.95 10.56 -14.77
N ARG A 290 3.27 10.41 -14.87
CA ARG A 290 3.93 10.27 -16.19
C ARG A 290 3.63 8.94 -16.87
N TYR A 291 3.36 7.89 -16.08
CA TYR A 291 2.89 6.61 -16.61
C TYR A 291 1.47 6.73 -17.20
N ASP A 292 0.60 7.60 -16.66
CA ASP A 292 -0.67 7.89 -17.33
C ASP A 292 -0.46 8.55 -18.70
N HIS A 293 0.54 9.42 -18.85
CA HIS A 293 0.88 10.00 -20.16
C HIS A 293 1.30 8.93 -21.16
N LEU A 294 2.09 7.93 -20.72
CA LEU A 294 2.44 6.76 -21.52
C LEU A 294 1.20 5.94 -21.91
N GLN A 295 0.27 5.72 -20.97
CA GLN A 295 -0.98 5.02 -21.25
C GLN A 295 -1.87 5.77 -22.24
N VAL A 296 -1.94 7.11 -22.16
CA VAL A 296 -2.67 7.94 -23.12
C VAL A 296 -2.07 7.82 -24.51
N LEU A 297 -0.74 7.87 -24.64
CA LEU A 297 -0.06 7.68 -25.93
C LEU A 297 -0.38 6.31 -26.52
N ALA A 298 -0.24 5.25 -25.73
CA ALA A 298 -0.56 3.90 -26.18
C ALA A 298 -2.04 3.74 -26.56
N ALA A 299 -2.96 4.29 -25.77
CA ALA A 299 -4.39 4.20 -26.04
C ALA A 299 -4.78 4.91 -27.34
N VAL A 300 -4.14 6.03 -27.66
CA VAL A 300 -4.37 6.76 -28.92
C VAL A 300 -3.75 6.02 -30.11
N ALA A 301 -2.57 5.42 -29.95
CA ALA A 301 -1.86 4.77 -31.04
C ALA A 301 -2.41 3.38 -31.38
N LEU A 302 -2.84 2.62 -30.38
CA LEU A 302 -3.17 1.19 -30.48
C LEU A 302 -4.64 0.88 -30.15
N GLY A 303 -5.35 1.85 -29.58
CA GLY A 303 -6.66 1.64 -28.98
C GLY A 303 -6.57 1.10 -27.55
N LYS A 304 -7.57 1.45 -26.73
CA LYS A 304 -7.57 1.19 -25.28
C LYS A 304 -7.32 -0.28 -24.89
N ARG A 305 -7.94 -1.24 -25.59
CA ARG A 305 -7.82 -2.67 -25.24
C ARG A 305 -6.38 -3.18 -25.39
N LYS A 306 -5.73 -2.87 -26.51
CA LYS A 306 -4.33 -3.25 -26.77
C LYS A 306 -3.36 -2.50 -25.85
N ALA A 307 -3.67 -1.24 -25.53
CA ALA A 307 -2.89 -0.46 -24.56
C ALA A 307 -2.95 -1.06 -23.15
N ASP A 308 -4.13 -1.50 -22.69
CA ASP A 308 -4.31 -2.13 -21.37
C ASP A 308 -3.60 -3.50 -21.29
N GLU A 309 -3.52 -4.25 -22.40
CA GLU A 309 -2.78 -5.51 -22.51
C GLU A 309 -1.25 -5.30 -22.46
N LEU A 310 -0.75 -4.23 -23.09
CA LEU A 310 0.68 -3.90 -23.11
C LEU A 310 1.15 -3.18 -21.84
N LEU A 311 0.27 -2.39 -21.22
CA LEU A 311 0.58 -1.50 -20.10
C LEU A 311 -0.36 -1.78 -18.93
N PRO A 312 -0.11 -2.84 -18.14
CA PRO A 312 -0.91 -3.09 -16.95
C PRO A 312 -0.89 -1.84 -16.06
N ALA A 313 -2.05 -1.48 -15.52
CA ALA A 313 -2.18 -0.33 -14.66
C ALA A 313 -1.26 -0.49 -13.44
N LEU A 314 -0.46 0.54 -13.14
CA LEU A 314 0.23 0.60 -11.86
C LEU A 314 -0.82 0.51 -10.74
N PRO A 315 -0.58 -0.25 -9.66
CA PRO A 315 -1.55 -0.44 -8.60
C PRO A 315 -1.83 0.90 -7.89
N ARG A 316 -2.80 1.66 -8.41
CA ARG A 316 -3.37 2.85 -7.77
C ARG A 316 -4.37 2.38 -6.74
N ARG A 317 -3.95 2.21 -5.48
CA ARG A 317 -4.90 2.13 -4.36
C ARG A 317 -5.53 3.50 -4.18
N GLY A 318 -6.65 3.72 -4.87
CA GLY A 318 -7.31 5.03 -4.83
C GLY A 318 -8.48 5.24 -5.77
N ARG A 319 -9.19 4.20 -6.24
CA ARG A 319 -10.62 4.29 -6.57
C ARG A 319 -11.26 2.95 -6.23
N ALA A 320 -11.94 2.90 -5.09
CA ALA A 320 -12.93 1.85 -4.87
C ALA A 320 -13.90 1.91 -6.06
N ARG A 321 -13.86 0.89 -6.92
CA ARG A 321 -14.88 0.67 -7.93
C ARG A 321 -16.14 0.30 -7.17
N GLN A 322 -16.89 1.33 -6.80
CA GLN A 322 -18.23 1.21 -6.27
C GLN A 322 -19.05 0.55 -7.40
N GLN A 323 -19.15 -0.77 -7.37
CA GLN A 323 -20.16 -1.50 -8.12
C GLN A 323 -21.50 -0.97 -7.61
N ARG A 324 -22.06 -0.02 -8.35
CA ARG A 324 -23.45 0.38 -8.18
C ARG A 324 -24.30 -0.84 -8.49
N GLY A 325 -25.12 -1.22 -7.52
CA GLY A 325 -26.12 -2.26 -7.65
C GLY A 325 -27.04 -1.98 -8.84
N GLY A 326 -27.21 -3.01 -9.67
CA GLY A 326 -28.39 -3.16 -10.50
C GLY A 326 -29.40 -4.00 -9.73
N CYS A 327 -30.24 -3.32 -8.96
CA CYS A 327 -31.51 -3.87 -8.51
C CYS A 327 -32.42 -3.96 -9.73
N GLY A 328 -32.82 -5.17 -10.12
CA GLY A 328 -33.79 -5.44 -11.17
C GLY A 328 -34.64 -6.62 -10.73
N ALA A 329 -35.70 -6.33 -9.97
CA ALA A 329 -36.73 -7.27 -9.58
C ALA A 329 -37.79 -7.42 -10.69
N GLY A 330 -38.37 -8.61 -10.77
CA GLY A 330 -39.56 -8.96 -11.55
C GLY A 330 -39.34 -10.31 -12.23
N GLY A 331 -40.06 -11.40 -11.96
CA GLY A 331 -41.37 -11.59 -11.32
C GLY A 331 -42.24 -12.46 -12.24
N GLY A 332 -42.82 -13.54 -11.70
CA GLY A 332 -43.89 -14.34 -12.35
C GLY A 332 -43.38 -15.69 -12.91
N ALA A 333 -43.61 -16.85 -12.27
CA ALA A 333 -44.86 -17.57 -11.99
C ALA A 333 -45.31 -18.50 -13.13
N GLY A 334 -45.52 -19.78 -12.79
CA GLY A 334 -46.51 -20.63 -13.46
C GLY A 334 -46.00 -22.01 -13.91
N GLY A 335 -46.59 -23.08 -13.37
CA GLY A 335 -46.88 -24.28 -14.17
C GLY A 335 -46.58 -25.64 -13.54
N ASP A 336 -47.56 -26.15 -12.79
CA ASP A 336 -47.73 -27.55 -12.38
C ASP A 336 -47.59 -28.60 -13.51
N ALA A 337 -47.06 -29.78 -13.19
CA ALA A 337 -47.48 -31.06 -13.79
C ALA A 337 -47.08 -32.28 -12.91
N VAL A 338 -47.93 -32.54 -11.92
CA VAL A 338 -48.46 -33.83 -11.43
C VAL A 338 -48.16 -35.09 -12.28
N ARG A 339 -47.57 -36.14 -11.68
CA ARG A 339 -48.13 -37.52 -11.56
C ARG A 339 -47.19 -38.54 -10.91
N ASP A 340 -47.49 -38.82 -9.64
CA ASP A 340 -47.84 -40.12 -9.06
C ASP A 340 -47.54 -41.41 -9.85
N HIS A 341 -46.79 -42.34 -9.24
CA HIS A 341 -47.22 -43.72 -9.02
C HIS A 341 -46.29 -44.43 -8.02
N GLY A 342 -46.84 -44.73 -6.84
CA GLY A 342 -46.19 -45.55 -5.84
C GLY A 342 -46.21 -47.06 -6.12
N ARG A 343 -45.43 -47.80 -5.33
CA ARG A 343 -45.69 -49.14 -4.74
C ARG A 343 -44.37 -49.61 -4.10
N ARG A 344 -44.31 -49.73 -2.78
CA ARG A 344 -44.72 -50.86 -1.92
C ARG A 344 -43.72 -52.02 -1.89
N ALA A 345 -43.42 -52.41 -0.65
CA ALA A 345 -42.86 -53.68 -0.16
C ALA A 345 -41.38 -53.91 -0.50
N GLY A 346 -40.49 -54.21 0.44
CA GLY A 346 -40.65 -54.78 1.77
C GLY A 346 -39.87 -56.09 1.83
N ARG A 347 -39.20 -56.32 2.97
CA ARG A 347 -38.62 -57.59 3.43
C ARG A 347 -37.39 -58.09 2.67
N ASP A 348 -36.46 -58.87 3.22
CA ASP A 348 -36.14 -59.38 4.56
C ASP A 348 -35.01 -60.40 4.31
N ARG A 349 -34.09 -60.58 5.27
CA ARG A 349 -33.06 -61.65 5.38
C ARG A 349 -31.95 -61.66 4.30
N GLY A 350 -30.67 -61.91 4.61
CA GLY A 350 -30.08 -62.64 5.72
C GLY A 350 -29.41 -63.93 5.21
N ARG A 351 -28.14 -64.15 5.61
CA ARG A 351 -27.26 -65.33 5.41
C ARG A 351 -26.64 -65.52 4.01
N MET A 352 -25.31 -65.64 3.82
CA MET A 352 -24.24 -66.42 4.47
C MET A 352 -24.25 -67.90 4.01
N THR A 353 -23.14 -68.29 3.34
CA THR A 353 -22.62 -69.60 2.85
C THR A 353 -22.09 -69.39 1.42
N CYS A 354 -20.88 -69.75 1.00
CA CYS A 354 -19.76 -70.51 1.55
C CYS A 354 -18.44 -69.79 1.22
#